data_AF-A0A5B7V6D9-F1
#
_entry.id   AF-A0A5B7V6D9-F1
#
_cell.length_a   1.000
_cell.length_b   1.000
_cell.length_c   1.000
_cell.angle_alpha   90.00
_cell.angle_beta   90.00
_cell.angle_gamma   90.00
#
_symmetry.space_group_name_H-M   'P 1'
#
loop_
_entity.id
_entity.type
_entity.pdbx_description
1 polymer ?
#
loop_
_entity_poly.entity_id
_entity_poly.type
_entity_poly.pdbx_seq_one_letter_code
_entity_poly.pdbx_strand_id
1 'polypeptide(L)'
;MSDLFEEIVAGVAQPSVWQTAFGIEEEYLQAERPGGYEVEEIGHRTWERLSEEDRETALPELFYAAWENRQQQLDERARWEREGSLKKELQPLLARYGELTEAGAPVPPGLAASIAQLTFRLMVPCDPSCECPACSTAGGAS
;
A
#
# COMPACT_ATOMS: atom_id res chain seq x y z
N MET A 1 8.11 22.69 -37.48
CA MET A 1 7.62 22.67 -36.08
C MET A 1 6.63 21.51 -35.82
N SER A 2 6.44 20.55 -36.75
CA SER A 2 5.58 19.37 -36.55
C SER A 2 6.39 18.16 -36.02
N ASP A 3 7.64 18.00 -36.47
CA ASP A 3 8.44 16.79 -36.26
C ASP A 3 8.80 16.51 -34.78
N LEU A 4 9.04 17.56 -33.98
CA LEU A 4 9.37 17.40 -32.56
C LEU A 4 8.17 16.93 -31.73
N PHE A 5 6.95 17.38 -32.08
CA PHE A 5 5.75 16.94 -31.38
C PHE A 5 5.49 15.46 -31.67
N GLU A 6 5.55 15.05 -32.94
CA GLU A 6 5.39 13.65 -33.34
C GLU A 6 6.46 12.74 -32.73
N GLU A 7 7.71 13.19 -32.63
CA GLU A 7 8.80 12.45 -31.97
C GLU A 7 8.54 12.27 -30.45
N ILE A 8 7.97 13.28 -29.79
CA ILE A 8 7.63 13.21 -28.36
C ILE A 8 6.44 12.28 -28.11
N VAL A 9 5.37 12.36 -28.92
CA VAL A 9 4.19 11.52 -28.73
C VAL A 9 4.34 10.10 -29.29
N ALA A 10 5.27 9.85 -30.20
CA ALA A 10 5.52 8.50 -30.73
C ALA A 10 5.94 7.47 -29.67
N GLY A 11 6.50 7.92 -28.54
CA GLY A 11 6.86 7.06 -27.41
C GLY A 11 5.75 6.85 -26.38
N VAL A 12 4.61 7.54 -26.51
CA VAL A 12 3.51 7.46 -25.55
C VAL A 12 2.56 6.36 -25.98
N ALA A 13 2.46 5.30 -25.16
CA ALA A 13 1.46 4.27 -25.35
C ALA A 13 0.07 4.92 -25.33
N GLN A 14 -0.72 4.70 -26.39
CA GLN A 14 -2.07 5.22 -26.40
C GLN A 14 -2.92 4.45 -25.38
N PRO A 15 -3.70 5.16 -24.54
CA PRO A 15 -4.54 4.51 -23.57
C PRO A 15 -5.61 3.66 -24.28
N SER A 16 -5.98 2.54 -23.65
CA SER A 16 -7.08 1.72 -24.13
C SER A 16 -8.41 2.49 -24.09
N VAL A 17 -9.41 2.01 -24.82
CA VAL A 17 -10.77 2.57 -24.76
C VAL A 17 -11.30 2.56 -23.33
N TRP A 18 -11.01 1.48 -22.59
CA TRP A 18 -11.30 1.36 -21.16
C TRP A 18 -10.62 2.47 -20.35
N GLN A 19 -9.30 2.64 -20.47
CA GLN A 19 -8.53 3.64 -19.73
C GLN A 19 -9.02 5.07 -20.00
N THR A 20 -9.36 5.35 -21.26
CA THR A 20 -9.90 6.65 -21.67
C THR A 20 -11.27 6.90 -21.03
N ALA A 21 -12.18 5.92 -21.12
CA ALA A 21 -13.51 6.03 -20.54
C ALA A 21 -13.47 6.13 -19.00
N PHE A 22 -12.55 5.41 -18.36
CA PHE A 22 -12.33 5.47 -16.92
C PHE A 22 -11.92 6.87 -16.46
N GLY A 23 -10.93 7.49 -17.13
CA GLY A 23 -10.50 8.86 -16.81
C GLY A 23 -11.62 9.89 -16.99
N ILE A 24 -12.46 9.72 -18.02
CA ILE A 24 -13.63 10.58 -18.25
C ILE A 24 -14.64 10.46 -17.09
N GLU A 25 -14.97 9.25 -16.66
CA GLU A 25 -15.90 9.06 -15.53
C GLU A 25 -15.33 9.58 -14.21
N GLU A 26 -14.02 9.47 -14.00
CA GLU A 26 -13.34 10.05 -12.86
C GLU A 26 -13.48 11.58 -12.83
N GLU A 27 -13.22 12.25 -13.96
CA GLU A 27 -13.41 13.70 -14.08
C GLU A 27 -14.86 14.13 -13.80
N TYR A 28 -15.84 13.37 -14.30
CA TYR A 28 -17.25 13.64 -14.02
C TYR A 28 -17.58 13.49 -12.53
N LEU A 29 -17.13 12.40 -11.90
CA LEU A 29 -17.39 12.14 -10.50
C LEU A 29 -16.72 13.17 -9.59
N GLN A 30 -15.50 13.61 -9.92
CA GLN A 30 -14.80 14.67 -9.21
C GLN A 30 -15.52 16.02 -9.33
N ALA A 31 -16.11 16.31 -10.49
CA ALA A 31 -16.91 17.52 -10.68
C ALA A 31 -18.26 17.45 -9.93
N GLU A 32 -18.92 16.30 -9.92
CA GLU A 32 -20.21 16.09 -9.22
C GLU A 32 -20.04 16.07 -7.69
N ARG A 33 -18.99 15.40 -7.21
CA ARG A 33 -18.73 15.14 -5.79
C ARG A 33 -17.25 15.36 -5.46
N PRO A 34 -16.82 16.62 -5.34
CA PRO A 34 -15.45 16.95 -4.94
C PRO A 34 -15.13 16.52 -3.49
N GLY A 35 -16.15 16.17 -2.69
CA GLY A 35 -15.99 15.61 -1.34
C GLY A 35 -15.61 14.13 -1.32
N GLY A 36 -15.59 13.45 -2.47
CA GLY A 36 -15.16 12.07 -2.62
C GLY A 36 -16.16 11.17 -3.33
N TYR A 37 -15.63 10.12 -3.93
CA TYR A 37 -16.32 9.02 -4.59
C TYR A 37 -15.49 7.75 -4.42
N GLU A 38 -16.12 6.60 -4.57
CA GLU A 38 -15.45 5.30 -4.54
C GLU A 38 -14.90 4.97 -5.95
N VAL A 39 -13.72 4.38 -6.02
CA VAL A 39 -13.07 4.04 -7.30
C VAL A 39 -13.89 3.00 -8.07
N GLU A 40 -14.55 2.08 -7.37
CA GLU A 40 -15.47 1.11 -7.95
C GLU A 40 -16.63 1.78 -8.69
N GLU A 41 -17.05 2.98 -8.27
CA GLU A 41 -18.13 3.70 -8.95
C GLU A 41 -17.69 4.17 -10.35
N ILE A 42 -16.44 4.63 -10.49
CA ILE A 42 -15.86 4.96 -11.80
C ILE A 42 -15.87 3.72 -12.69
N GLY A 43 -15.40 2.58 -12.15
CA GLY A 43 -15.36 1.32 -12.89
C GLY A 43 -16.75 0.86 -13.35
N HIS A 44 -17.76 0.95 -12.49
CA HIS A 44 -19.14 0.60 -12.83
C HIS A 44 -19.71 1.51 -13.92
N ARG A 45 -19.59 2.83 -13.78
CA ARG A 45 -20.07 3.80 -14.79
C ARG A 45 -19.37 3.60 -16.13
N THR A 46 -18.07 3.34 -16.10
CA THR A 46 -17.27 3.05 -17.30
C THR A 46 -17.77 1.79 -17.99
N TRP A 47 -17.92 0.70 -17.23
CA TRP A 47 -18.39 -0.58 -17.77
C TRP A 47 -19.77 -0.46 -18.42
N GLU A 48 -20.71 0.24 -17.78
CA GLU A 48 -22.06 0.46 -18.33
C GLU A 48 -22.06 1.21 -19.66
N ARG A 49 -21.09 2.12 -19.87
CA ARG A 49 -20.98 2.95 -21.08
C ARG A 49 -20.25 2.26 -22.24
N LEU A 50 -19.48 1.21 -21.96
CA LEU A 50 -18.77 0.47 -23.00
C LEU A 50 -19.70 -0.42 -23.83
N SER A 51 -19.32 -0.60 -25.09
CA SER A 51 -19.94 -1.58 -25.98
C SER A 51 -19.64 -3.01 -25.51
N GLU A 52 -20.39 -4.00 -25.99
CA GLU A 52 -20.14 -5.41 -25.63
C GLU A 52 -18.75 -5.88 -26.08
N GLU A 53 -18.28 -5.44 -27.25
CA GLU A 53 -16.94 -5.72 -27.78
C GLU A 53 -15.83 -5.07 -26.91
N ASP A 54 -16.01 -3.82 -26.50
CA ASP A 54 -15.04 -3.14 -25.64
C ASP A 54 -15.00 -3.72 -24.22
N ARG A 55 -16.13 -4.24 -23.72
CA ARG A 55 -16.19 -4.93 -22.44
C ARG A 55 -15.36 -6.20 -22.44
N GLU A 56 -15.44 -7.00 -23.50
CA GLU A 56 -14.65 -8.22 -23.62
C GLU A 56 -13.14 -7.93 -23.61
N THR A 57 -12.72 -6.85 -24.26
CA THR A 57 -11.30 -6.43 -24.29
C THR A 57 -10.84 -5.78 -22.98
N ALA A 58 -11.75 -5.16 -22.21
CA ALA A 58 -11.45 -4.56 -20.92
C ALA A 58 -11.34 -5.58 -19.76
N LEU A 59 -11.95 -6.76 -19.90
CA LEU A 59 -11.99 -7.79 -18.83
C LEU A 59 -10.60 -8.18 -18.29
N PRO A 60 -9.56 -8.42 -19.12
CA PRO A 60 -8.23 -8.72 -18.62
C PRO A 60 -7.64 -7.56 -17.80
N GLU A 61 -7.75 -6.32 -18.28
CA GLU A 61 -7.25 -5.13 -17.57
C GLU A 61 -7.94 -4.97 -16.22
N LEU A 62 -9.27 -5.11 -16.20
CA LEU A 62 -10.08 -5.10 -14.98
C LEU A 62 -9.69 -6.21 -14.00
N PHE A 63 -9.44 -7.42 -14.50
CA PHE A 63 -9.03 -8.54 -13.67
C PHE A 63 -7.66 -8.27 -13.01
N TYR A 64 -6.69 -7.78 -13.79
CA TYR A 64 -5.37 -7.45 -13.24
C TYR A 64 -5.43 -6.31 -12.22
N ALA A 65 -6.17 -5.25 -12.51
CA ALA A 65 -6.36 -4.14 -11.59
C ALA A 65 -7.03 -4.60 -10.27
N ALA A 66 -8.08 -5.43 -10.37
CA ALA A 66 -8.74 -5.99 -9.19
C ALA A 66 -7.82 -6.93 -8.39
N TRP A 67 -7.00 -7.74 -9.07
CA TRP A 67 -6.04 -8.61 -8.41
C TRP A 67 -4.96 -7.80 -7.70
N GLU A 68 -4.40 -6.77 -8.34
CA GLU A 68 -3.38 -5.90 -7.75
C GLU A 68 -3.92 -5.14 -6.54
N ASN A 69 -5.11 -4.55 -6.64
CA ASN A 69 -5.76 -3.91 -5.50
C ASN A 69 -5.96 -4.90 -4.34
N ARG A 70 -6.38 -6.13 -4.64
CA ARG A 70 -6.51 -7.18 -3.63
C ARG A 70 -5.17 -7.53 -2.98
N GLN A 71 -4.07 -7.61 -3.75
CA GLN A 71 -2.74 -7.83 -3.18
C GLN A 71 -2.34 -6.68 -2.26
N GLN A 72 -2.55 -5.43 -2.69
CA GLN A 72 -2.27 -4.26 -1.86
C GLN A 72 -3.07 -4.27 -0.55
N GLN A 73 -4.37 -4.60 -0.60
CA GLN A 73 -5.18 -4.73 0.61
C GLN A 73 -4.68 -5.84 1.56
N LEU A 74 -4.21 -6.96 1.02
CA LEU A 74 -3.63 -8.03 1.80
C LEU A 74 -2.30 -7.61 2.45
N ASP A 75 -1.44 -6.94 1.69
CA ASP A 75 -0.16 -6.43 2.15
C ASP A 75 -0.33 -5.34 3.23
N GLU A 76 -1.27 -4.42 3.02
CA GLU A 76 -1.66 -3.42 4.00
C GLU A 76 -2.17 -4.09 5.28
N ARG A 77 -3.09 -5.05 5.17
CA ARG A 77 -3.59 -5.78 6.34
C ARG A 77 -2.45 -6.48 7.08
N ALA A 78 -1.57 -7.17 6.37
CA ALA A 78 -0.41 -7.83 6.96
C ALA A 78 0.54 -6.82 7.63
N ARG A 79 0.70 -5.63 7.06
CA ARG A 79 1.45 -4.53 7.69
C ARG A 79 0.77 -4.06 8.98
N TRP A 80 -0.53 -3.81 8.97
CA TRP A 80 -1.30 -3.40 10.15
C TRP A 80 -1.23 -4.43 11.28
N GLU A 81 -1.35 -5.72 10.95
CA GLU A 81 -1.24 -6.82 11.92
C GLU A 81 0.17 -6.91 12.53
N ARG A 82 1.22 -6.78 11.70
CA ARG A 82 2.62 -6.73 12.17
C ARG A 82 2.87 -5.54 13.09
N GLU A 83 2.49 -4.34 12.68
CA GLU A 83 2.65 -3.13 13.50
C GLU A 83 1.86 -3.23 14.81
N GLY A 84 0.64 -3.77 14.76
CA GLY A 84 -0.17 -4.02 15.94
C GLY A 84 0.49 -4.99 16.93
N SER A 85 1.12 -6.05 16.42
CA SER A 85 1.83 -7.03 17.25
C SER A 85 3.08 -6.43 17.90
N LEU A 86 3.90 -5.70 17.12
CA LEU A 86 5.08 -5.01 17.63
C LEU A 86 4.73 -3.94 18.68
N LYS A 87 3.64 -3.19 18.48
CA LYS A 87 3.15 -2.21 19.47
C LYS A 87 2.73 -2.90 20.78
N LYS A 88 2.06 -4.06 20.72
CA LYS A 88 1.70 -4.84 21.91
C LYS A 88 2.92 -5.34 22.68
N GLU A 89 3.98 -5.75 21.99
CA GLU A 89 5.25 -6.16 22.61
C GLU A 89 6.02 -4.97 23.22
N LEU A 90 6.00 -3.83 22.54
CA LEU A 90 6.71 -2.62 22.96
C LEU A 90 6.06 -1.96 24.18
N GLN A 91 4.74 -1.98 24.27
CA GLN A 91 3.97 -1.32 25.33
C GLN A 91 4.44 -1.66 26.77
N PRO A 92 4.58 -2.94 27.17
CA PRO A 92 5.05 -3.27 28.52
C PRO A 92 6.51 -2.85 28.77
N LEU A 93 7.37 -2.86 27.74
CA LEU A 93 8.76 -2.43 27.87
C LEU A 93 8.87 -0.92 28.10
N LEU A 94 8.07 -0.12 27.39
CA LEU A 94 8.00 1.31 27.60
C LEU A 94 7.42 1.67 28.97
N ALA A 95 6.40 0.95 29.43
CA ALA A 95 5.86 1.11 30.78
C ALA A 95 6.96 0.84 31.83
N ARG A 96 7.69 -0.26 31.67
CA ARG A 96 8.81 -0.62 32.55
C ARG A 96 9.95 0.39 32.52
N TYR A 97 10.25 0.95 31.34
CA TYR A 97 11.22 2.01 31.19
C TYR A 97 10.79 3.28 31.95
N GLY A 98 9.52 3.67 31.81
CA GLY A 98 8.91 4.77 32.55
C GLY A 98 9.05 4.63 34.05
N GLU A 99 8.64 3.48 34.61
CA GLU A 99 8.79 3.16 36.04
C GLU A 99 10.23 3.34 36.54
N LEU A 100 11.22 2.86 35.78
CA LEU A 100 12.63 2.98 36.15
C LEU A 100 13.12 4.43 36.11
N THR A 101 12.70 5.19 35.11
CA THR A 101 13.04 6.61 35.00
C THR A 101 12.42 7.45 36.11
N GLU A 102 11.17 7.19 36.47
CA GLU A 102 10.49 7.86 37.59
C GLU A 102 11.11 7.51 38.94
N ALA A 103 11.55 6.27 39.12
CA ALA A 103 12.24 5.82 40.32
C ALA A 103 13.71 6.30 40.41
N GLY A 104 14.24 6.96 39.38
CA GLY A 104 15.66 7.35 39.30
C GLY A 104 16.61 6.14 39.25
N ALA A 105 16.11 4.97 38.87
CA ALA A 105 16.88 3.74 38.80
C ALA A 105 17.64 3.64 37.47
N PRO A 106 18.82 3.00 37.45
CA PRO A 106 19.54 2.77 36.20
C PRO A 106 18.74 1.83 35.29
N VAL A 107 18.58 2.22 34.02
CA VAL A 107 17.91 1.41 33.01
C VAL A 107 18.82 0.24 32.59
N PRO A 108 18.33 -1.02 32.66
CA PRO A 108 19.10 -2.16 32.19
C PRO A 108 19.40 -2.06 30.69
N PRO A 109 20.65 -2.35 30.25
CA PRO A 109 21.02 -2.26 28.84
C PRO A 109 20.20 -3.20 27.95
N GLY A 110 19.80 -4.37 28.47
CA GLY A 110 18.93 -5.30 27.75
C GLY A 110 17.53 -4.73 27.46
N LEU A 111 16.97 -3.96 28.39
CA LEU A 111 15.67 -3.29 28.20
C LEU A 111 15.76 -2.20 27.12
N ALA A 112 16.80 -1.37 27.19
CA ALA A 112 17.05 -0.35 26.17
C ALA A 112 17.28 -0.96 24.78
N ALA A 113 18.02 -2.06 24.70
CA ALA A 113 18.26 -2.79 23.45
C ALA A 113 16.97 -3.37 22.86
N SER A 114 16.10 -3.98 23.66
CA SER A 114 14.81 -4.53 23.20
C SER A 114 13.87 -3.43 22.69
N ILE A 115 13.79 -2.30 23.40
CA ILE A 115 13.02 -1.13 22.95
C ILE A 115 13.56 -0.62 21.60
N ALA A 116 14.87 -0.43 21.49
CA ALA A 116 15.50 0.03 20.25
C ALA A 116 15.23 -0.93 19.07
N GLN A 117 15.34 -2.24 19.29
CA GLN A 117 15.10 -3.25 18.26
C GLN A 117 13.65 -3.26 17.76
N LEU A 118 12.68 -3.21 18.67
CA LEU A 118 11.25 -3.20 18.30
C LEU A 118 10.86 -1.89 17.61
N THR A 119 11.38 -0.76 18.10
CA THR A 119 11.13 0.54 17.46
C THR A 119 11.75 0.60 16.06
N PHE A 120 12.96 0.03 15.88
CA PHE A 120 13.58 -0.07 14.56
C PHE A 120 12.74 -0.91 13.58
N ARG A 121 12.20 -2.05 14.03
CA ARG A 121 11.29 -2.90 13.21
C ARG A 121 9.98 -2.20 12.85
N LEU A 122 9.50 -1.27 13.67
CA LEU A 122 8.34 -0.44 13.37
C LEU A 122 8.63 0.65 12.34
N MET A 123 9.85 1.21 12.34
CA MET A 123 10.23 2.33 11.49
C MET A 123 10.81 1.90 10.14
N VAL A 124 11.43 0.72 10.06
CA VAL A 124 12.01 0.19 8.83
C VAL A 124 11.10 -0.88 8.27
N PRO A 125 10.39 -0.64 7.15
CA PRO A 125 9.63 -1.68 6.49
C PRO A 125 10.60 -2.79 6.05
N CYS A 126 10.49 -3.99 6.64
CA CYS A 126 11.09 -5.21 6.05
C CYS A 126 10.38 -5.40 4.71
N ASP A 127 11.07 -5.10 3.61
CA ASP A 127 10.73 -5.63 2.30
C ASP A 127 10.78 -7.16 2.40
N PRO A 128 9.69 -7.89 2.08
CA PRO A 128 9.69 -9.36 2.10
C PRO A 128 10.72 -9.97 1.13
N SER A 129 11.21 -9.19 0.17
CA SER A 129 12.29 -9.56 -0.76
C SER A 129 13.69 -9.40 -0.16
N CYS A 130 13.81 -8.80 1.04
CA CYS A 130 15.10 -8.50 1.65
C CYS A 130 15.61 -9.70 2.46
N GLU A 131 16.72 -10.30 2.03
CA GLU A 131 17.51 -11.27 2.82
C GLU A 131 18.28 -10.55 3.93
N CYS A 132 17.56 -9.95 4.88
CA CYS A 132 18.16 -9.28 6.03
C CYS A 132 18.04 -10.16 7.28
N PRO A 133 19.09 -10.26 8.11
CA PRO A 133 19.09 -11.10 9.32
C PRO A 133 18.04 -10.68 10.37
N ALA A 134 17.45 -9.48 10.25
CA ALA A 134 16.35 -9.05 11.11
C ALA A 134 15.00 -9.72 10.77
N CYS A 135 14.80 -10.16 9.52
CA CYS A 135 13.56 -10.81 9.07
C CYS A 135 13.67 -12.36 9.16
N SER A 136 14.87 -12.96 9.22
CA SER A 136 15.08 -14.42 9.28
C SER A 136 14.83 -15.08 10.65
N THR A 137 14.63 -14.30 11.72
CA THR A 137 14.43 -14.83 13.09
C THR A 137 12.98 -15.17 13.43
N ALA A 138 12.02 -14.91 12.54
CA ALA A 138 10.60 -15.21 12.77
C ALA A 138 10.14 -16.59 12.25
N GLY A 139 11.01 -17.36 11.58
CA GLY A 139 10.65 -18.61 10.88
C GLY A 139 11.44 -19.84 11.33
N GLY A 140 11.77 -19.97 12.62
CA GLY A 140 12.61 -21.05 13.13
C GLY A 140 12.08 -21.70 14.40
N ALA A 141 11.03 -22.50 14.28
CA ALA A 141 10.78 -23.64 15.17
C ALA A 141 9.88 -24.64 14.44
N SER A 142 10.50 -25.70 13.92
CA SER A 142 9.84 -26.96 13.58
C SER A 142 9.35 -27.66 14.85
#